data_AF-A0A832N3Y0-F1
#
_entry.id   AF-A0A832N3Y0-F1
#
_cell.length_a   1.000
_cell.length_b   1.000
_cell.length_c   1.000
_cell.angle_alpha   90.00
_cell.angle_beta   90.00
_cell.angle_gamma   90.00
#
_symmetry.space_group_name_H-M   'P 1'
#
loop_
_entity.id
_entity.type
_entity.pdbx_description
1 polymer ?
#
loop_
_entity_poly.entity_id
_entity_poly.type
_entity_poly.pdbx_seq_one_letter_code
_entity_poly.pdbx_strand_id
1 'polypeptide(L)'
;MLLFSLLVAGSFSLGHMAANEIAPAALNVVRFLIALVVIGTVAFLTTGFKRSDFAAPWRYLLLGGLFAIYFVLMFEGLKTADPVSTSAVFTLIPLMS
;
A
#
# COMPACT_ATOMS: atom_id res chain seq x y z
N MET A 1 5.62 14.64 -12.47
CA MET A 1 6.58 14.77 -11.35
C MET A 1 5.95 15.49 -10.16
N LEU A 2 5.58 16.77 -10.25
CA LEU A 2 4.99 17.52 -9.11
C LEU A 2 3.72 16.90 -8.52
N LEU A 3 2.75 16.51 -9.36
CA LEU A 3 1.52 15.84 -8.90
C LEU A 3 1.80 14.51 -8.18
N PHE A 4 2.74 13.73 -8.71
CA PHE A 4 3.18 12.48 -8.10
C PHE A 4 3.84 12.73 -6.74
N SER A 5 4.78 13.67 -6.67
CA SER A 5 5.44 14.05 -5.41
C SER A 5 4.44 14.58 -4.38
N LEU A 6 3.43 15.35 -4.79
CA LEU A 6 2.40 15.88 -3.92
C LEU A 6 1.49 14.76 -3.38
N LEU A 7 1.08 13.82 -4.22
CA LEU A 7 0.31 12.64 -3.81
C LEU A 7 1.09 11.73 -2.86
N VAL A 8 2.38 11.53 -3.12
CA VAL A 8 3.26 10.73 -2.26
C VAL A 8 3.48 11.41 -0.91
N ALA A 9 3.91 12.67 -0.88
CA ALA A 9 4.12 13.42 0.35
C ALA A 9 2.82 13.58 1.16
N GLY A 10 1.71 13.85 0.49
CA GLY A 10 0.39 13.94 1.10
C GLY A 10 -0.05 12.64 1.76
N SER A 11 0.23 11.49 1.14
CA SER A 11 -0.13 10.17 1.70
C SER A 11 0.59 9.85 3.01
N PHE A 12 1.88 10.22 3.14
CA PHE A 12 2.63 10.01 4.39
C PHE A 12 2.15 10.94 5.52
N SER A 13 1.89 12.21 5.20
CA SER A 13 1.36 13.17 6.17
C SER A 13 -0.05 12.80 6.66
N LEU A 14 -0.95 12.42 5.74
CA LEU A 14 -2.29 11.94 6.08
C LEU A 14 -2.23 10.62 6.87
N GLY A 15 -1.29 9.72 6.51
CA GLY A 15 -1.05 8.47 7.21
C GLY A 15 -0.58 8.66 8.65
N HIS A 16 0.27 9.65 8.92
CA HIS A 16 0.71 9.97 10.28
C HIS A 16 -0.42 10.51 11.17
N MET A 17 -1.25 11.41 10.64
CA MET A 17 -2.42 11.93 11.38
C MET A 17 -3.44 10.83 11.67
N ALA A 18 -3.65 9.91 10.74
CA ALA A 18 -4.59 8.80 10.90
C ALA A 18 -4.06 7.64 11.77
N ALA A 19 -2.74 7.52 11.93
CA ALA A 19 -2.10 6.44 12.68
C ALA A 19 -2.38 6.47 14.20
N ASN A 20 -2.68 7.64 14.76
CA ASN A 20 -3.00 7.79 16.18
C ASN A 20 -4.47 7.50 16.51
N GLU A 21 -5.39 7.71 15.56
CA GLU A 21 -6.83 7.63 15.79
C GLU A 21 -7.47 6.34 15.26
N ILE A 22 -6.85 5.69 14.25
CA ILE A 22 -7.42 4.52 13.57
C ILE A 22 -6.40 3.38 13.58
N ALA A 23 -6.85 2.17 13.91
CA ALA A 23 -6.02 0.99 13.85
C ALA A 23 -5.37 0.83 12.46
N PRO A 24 -4.03 0.67 12.37
CA PRO A 24 -3.30 0.48 11.11
C PRO A 24 -3.91 -0.53 10.14
N ALA A 25 -4.43 -1.63 10.70
CA ALA A 25 -5.10 -2.67 9.93
C ALA A 25 -6.33 -2.13 9.20
N ALA A 26 -7.14 -1.28 9.84
CA ALA A 26 -8.36 -0.73 9.23
C ALA A 26 -8.04 0.21 8.06
N LEU A 27 -7.03 1.08 8.20
CA LEU A 27 -6.58 1.95 7.12
C LEU A 27 -6.05 1.15 5.92
N ASN A 28 -5.25 0.11 6.19
CA ASN A 28 -4.75 -0.76 5.13
C ASN A 28 -5.87 -1.54 4.44
N VAL A 29 -6.87 -2.04 5.17
CA VAL A 29 -8.03 -2.71 4.58
C VAL A 29 -8.79 -1.78 3.62
N VAL A 30 -9.11 -0.56 4.05
CA VAL A 30 -9.80 0.42 3.19
C VAL A 30 -8.95 0.75 1.96
N ARG A 31 -7.65 0.97 2.15
CA ARG A 31 -6.71 1.25 1.04
C ARG A 31 -6.69 0.12 0.01
N PHE A 32 -6.56 -1.14 0.48
CA PHE A 32 -6.53 -2.29 -0.42
C PHE A 32 -7.89 -2.53 -1.08
N LEU A 33 -9.01 -2.24 -0.41
CA LEU A 33 -10.35 -2.28 -1.00
C LEU A 33 -10.50 -1.25 -2.14
N ILE A 34 -10.09 -0.01 -1.91
CA ILE A 34 -10.11 1.03 -2.96
C ILE A 34 -9.23 0.61 -4.14
N ALA A 35 -8.02 0.13 -3.86
CA ALA A 35 -7.11 -0.35 -4.91
C ALA A 35 -7.72 -1.52 -5.70
N LEU A 36 -8.33 -2.49 -5.01
CA LEU A 36 -9.01 -3.63 -5.63
C LEU A 36 -10.13 -3.16 -6.57
N VAL A 37 -10.99 -2.24 -6.12
CA VAL A 37 -12.10 -1.72 -6.92
C VAL A 37 -11.60 -0.93 -8.12
N VAL A 38 -10.68 0.01 -7.91
CA VAL A 38 -10.19 0.89 -8.99
C VAL A 38 -9.39 0.10 -10.02
N ILE A 39 -8.38 -0.65 -9.58
CA ILE A 39 -7.51 -1.41 -10.49
C ILE A 39 -8.29 -2.58 -11.10
N GLY A 40 -9.15 -3.26 -10.33
CA GLY A 40 -9.99 -4.34 -10.83
C GLY A 40 -10.96 -3.88 -11.91
N THR A 41 -11.59 -2.72 -11.74
CA THR A 41 -12.48 -2.13 -12.75
C THR A 41 -11.73 -1.76 -14.01
N VAL A 42 -10.57 -1.11 -13.89
CA VAL A 42 -9.74 -0.74 -15.05
C VAL A 42 -9.26 -1.99 -15.79
N ALA A 43 -8.76 -3.01 -15.07
CA ALA A 43 -8.31 -4.26 -15.66
C ALA A 43 -9.45 -5.01 -16.37
N PHE A 44 -10.65 -5.01 -15.78
CA PHE A 44 -11.85 -5.58 -16.40
C PHE A 44 -12.23 -4.90 -17.71
N LEU A 45 -12.20 -3.55 -17.74
CA LEU A 45 -12.58 -2.75 -18.90
C LEU A 45 -11.53 -2.76 -20.04
N THR A 46 -10.26 -2.99 -19.72
CA THR A 46 -9.15 -2.89 -20.69
C THR A 46 -8.72 -4.26 -21.23
N THR A 47 -8.30 -5.15 -20.35
CA THR A 47 -7.72 -6.46 -20.71
C THR A 47 -8.70 -7.62 -20.53
N GLY A 48 -9.69 -7.47 -19.64
CA GLY A 48 -10.52 -8.58 -19.17
C GLY A 48 -9.72 -9.62 -18.37
N PHE A 49 -10.40 -10.53 -17.70
CA PHE A 49 -9.75 -11.62 -16.95
C PHE A 49 -9.79 -12.92 -17.76
N LYS A 50 -8.63 -13.57 -17.92
CA LYS A 50 -8.52 -14.87 -18.59
C LYS A 50 -8.53 -16.00 -17.57
N ARG A 51 -8.97 -17.20 -17.96
CA ARG A 51 -8.92 -18.40 -17.08
C ARG A 51 -7.50 -18.75 -16.62
N SER A 52 -6.48 -18.39 -17.40
CA SER A 52 -5.06 -18.53 -17.03
C SER A 52 -4.69 -17.73 -15.78
N ASP A 53 -5.36 -16.60 -15.54
CA ASP A 53 -5.04 -15.69 -14.44
C ASP A 53 -5.51 -16.29 -13.10
N PHE A 54 -6.49 -17.21 -13.13
CA PHE A 54 -6.98 -17.92 -11.96
C PHE A 54 -6.33 -19.29 -11.75
N ALA A 55 -5.35 -19.69 -12.57
CA ALA A 55 -4.71 -21.00 -12.46
C ALA A 55 -3.82 -21.14 -11.20
N ALA A 56 -3.28 -20.03 -10.69
CA ALA A 56 -2.40 -20.00 -9.52
C ALA A 56 -2.80 -18.91 -8.51
N PRO A 57 -3.99 -19.01 -7.89
CA PRO A 57 -4.53 -17.96 -7.02
C PRO A 57 -3.70 -17.72 -5.76
N TRP A 58 -2.97 -18.75 -5.32
CA TRP A 58 -2.07 -18.71 -4.16
C TRP A 58 -0.96 -17.66 -4.30
N ARG A 59 -0.51 -17.36 -5.53
CA ARG A 59 0.50 -16.33 -5.79
C ARG A 59 0.00 -14.95 -5.39
N TYR A 60 -1.26 -14.63 -5.71
CA TYR A 60 -1.86 -13.34 -5.36
C TYR A 60 -2.13 -13.22 -3.87
N LEU A 61 -2.52 -14.32 -3.21
CA LEU A 61 -2.69 -14.34 -1.76
C LEU A 61 -1.37 -14.16 -1.02
N LEU A 62 -0.28 -14.80 -1.46
CA LEU A 62 1.04 -14.60 -0.85
C LEU A 62 1.57 -13.18 -1.07
N LEU A 63 1.47 -12.65 -2.30
CA LEU A 63 1.92 -11.30 -2.58
C LEU A 63 1.09 -10.26 -1.81
N GLY A 64 -0.24 -10.38 -1.84
CA GLY A 64 -1.13 -9.50 -1.10
C GLY A 64 -0.91 -9.59 0.41
N GLY A 65 -0.73 -10.80 0.95
CA GLY A 65 -0.44 -11.04 2.35
C GLY A 65 0.90 -10.42 2.78
N LEU A 66 1.95 -10.60 1.98
CA LEU A 66 3.26 -10.01 2.24
C LEU A 66 3.20 -8.47 2.23
N PHE A 67 2.51 -7.88 1.25
CA PHE A 67 2.27 -6.44 1.20
C PHE A 67 1.46 -5.96 2.41
N ALA A 68 0.41 -6.68 2.81
CA ALA A 68 -0.40 -6.33 3.96
C ALA A 68 0.43 -6.35 5.26
N ILE A 69 1.24 -7.39 5.47
CA ILE A 69 2.16 -7.51 6.62
C ILE A 69 3.15 -6.34 6.62
N TYR A 70 3.77 -6.04 5.47
CA TYR A 70 4.68 -4.92 5.32
C TYR A 70 4.02 -3.58 5.69
N PHE A 71 2.83 -3.29 5.18
CA PHE A 71 2.15 -2.04 5.48
C PHE A 71 1.67 -1.97 6.94
N VAL A 72 1.20 -3.07 7.53
CA VAL A 72 0.82 -3.09 8.96
C VAL A 72 2.06 -2.83 9.83
N LEU A 73 3.18 -3.50 9.56
CA LEU A 73 4.45 -3.27 10.25
C LEU A 73 4.97 -1.83 10.07
N MET A 74 4.83 -1.27 8.86
CA MET A 74 5.19 0.13 8.58
C MET A 74 4.38 1.11 9.44
N PHE A 75 3.06 0.91 9.52
CA PHE A 75 2.19 1.76 10.34
C PHE A 75 2.40 1.57 11.84
N GLU A 76 2.68 0.35 12.30
CA GLU A 76 3.14 0.10 13.68
C GLU A 76 4.51 0.77 13.94
N GLY A 77 5.41 0.78 12.95
CA GLY A 77 6.66 1.53 13.00
C GLY A 77 6.44 3.05 13.11
N LEU A 78 5.43 3.59 12.44
CA LEU A 78 5.04 5.02 12.55
C LEU A 78 4.49 5.39 13.93
N LYS A 79 4.02 4.43 14.73
CA LYS A 79 3.64 4.68 16.14
C LYS A 79 4.85 4.76 17.07
N THR A 80 5.98 4.18 16.68
CA THR A 80 7.18 4.06 17.53
C THR A 80 8.35 4.92 17.06
N ALA A 81 8.40 5.31 15.78
CA ALA A 81 9.45 6.12 15.18
C ALA A 81 8.90 7.41 14.56
N ASP A 82 9.69 8.48 14.62
CA ASP A 82 9.34 9.76 13.99
C ASP A 82 9.10 9.59 12.48
N PRO A 83 8.04 10.19 11.91
CA PRO A 83 7.69 10.07 10.49
C PRO A 83 8.82 10.48 9.54
N VAL A 84 9.66 11.41 9.99
CA VAL A 84 10.82 11.91 9.25
C VAL A 84 11.86 10.79 9.10
N SER A 85 12.17 10.06 10.17
CA SER A 85 13.11 8.93 10.16
C SER A 85 12.57 7.76 9.34
N THR A 86 11.28 7.44 9.46
CA THR A 86 10.65 6.39 8.62
C THR A 86 10.70 6.78 7.14
N SER A 87 10.40 8.04 6.80
CA SER A 87 10.45 8.52 5.42
C SER A 87 11.86 8.45 4.82
N ALA A 88 12.89 8.76 5.60
CA ALA A 88 14.28 8.63 5.18
C ALA A 88 14.67 7.17 4.89
N VAL A 89 14.23 6.22 5.71
CA VAL A 89 14.45 4.79 5.46
C VAL A 89 13.72 4.34 4.19
N PHE A 90 12.52 4.84 3.93
CA PHE A 90 11.79 4.55 2.69
C PHE A 90 12.54 5.03 1.43
N THR A 91 13.34 6.08 1.51
CA THR A 91 14.18 6.53 0.39
C THR A 91 15.34 5.59 0.06
N LEU A 92 15.64 4.61 0.92
CA LEU A 92 16.65 3.57 0.65
C LEU A 92 16.10 2.36 -0.11
N ILE A 93 14.77 2.22 -0.20
CA ILE A 93 14.13 1.10 -0.94
C ILE A 93 14.60 1.03 -2.42
N PRO A 94 14.73 2.15 -3.16
CA PRO A 94 15.27 2.14 -4.52
C PRO A 94 16.72 1.64 -4.63
N LEU A 95 17.52 1.70 -3.56
CA LEU A 95 18.89 1.19 -3.54
C LEU A 95 18.97 -0.32 -3.32
N MET A 96 17.86 -0.95 -2.87
CA MET A 96 17.79 -2.38 -2.60
C MET A 96 17.21 -3.20 -3.77
N SER A 97 16.74 -2.53 -4.83
CA SER A 97 16.12 -3.15 -6.02
C SER A 97 17.11 -3.44 -7.14
#